data_AF-A0A436VWD4-F1
#
_entry.id   AF-A0A436VWD4-F1
#
_cell.length_a   1.000
_cell.length_b   1.000
_cell.length_c   1.000
_cell.angle_alpha   90.00
_cell.angle_beta   90.00
_cell.angle_gamma   90.00
#
_symmetry.space_group_name_H-M   'P 1'
#
loop_
_entity.id
_entity.type
_entity.pdbx_description
1 polymer ?
#
loop_
_entity_poly.entity_id
_entity_poly.type
_entity_poly.pdbx_seq_one_letter_code
_entity_poly.pdbx_strand_id
1 'polypeptide(L)'
;IRTIAHGKVDFFGSALVALAQQSEQRVRALMAGGHDVALQALFRSAGLAAATHGIILRALKVWREVANGKRIAGVQEVSWLMLKELGGQSAEGDLAGLVKSIHLEALRYNARGHALAIAAA
;
A
#
# COMPACT_ATOMS: atom_id res chain seq x y z
N ILE A 1 0.16 7.18 1.72
CA ILE A 1 0.49 6.39 0.51
C ILE A 1 1.81 5.63 0.63
N ARG A 2 2.95 6.31 0.82
CA ARG A 2 4.26 5.64 0.96
C ARG A 2 4.29 4.55 2.04
N THR A 3 3.68 4.81 3.20
CA THR A 3 3.51 3.85 4.30
C THR A 3 2.88 2.53 3.84
N ILE A 4 1.70 2.58 3.21
CA ILE A 4 1.00 1.36 2.79
C ILE A 4 1.70 0.69 1.61
N ALA A 5 2.34 1.45 0.71
CA ALA A 5 3.16 0.87 -0.36
C ALA A 5 4.33 0.05 0.18
N HIS A 6 4.90 0.42 1.33
CA HIS A 6 5.99 -0.28 2.01
C HIS A 6 5.54 -1.38 2.98
N GLY A 7 4.24 -1.71 3.02
CA GLY A 7 3.73 -2.76 3.89
C GLY A 7 3.75 -2.41 5.38
N LYS A 8 3.86 -1.13 5.74
CA LYS A 8 3.75 -0.67 7.14
C LYS A 8 2.27 -0.63 7.58
N VAL A 9 1.60 -1.78 7.50
CA VAL A 9 0.14 -1.93 7.68
C VAL A 9 -0.27 -1.57 9.10
N ASP A 10 0.49 -2.00 10.13
CA ASP A 10 0.17 -1.69 11.53
C ASP A 10 0.26 -0.20 11.81
N PHE A 11 1.32 0.46 11.36
CA PHE A 11 1.47 1.92 11.49
C PHE A 11 0.34 2.66 10.77
N PHE A 12 -0.03 2.22 9.55
CA PHE A 12 -1.16 2.78 8.83
C PHE A 12 -2.48 2.58 9.62
N GLY A 13 -2.67 1.41 10.22
CA GLY A 13 -3.80 1.12 11.10
C GLY A 13 -3.86 2.05 12.31
N SER A 14 -2.75 2.25 13.03
CA SER A 14 -2.67 3.19 14.15
C SER A 14 -2.98 4.63 13.74
N ALA A 15 -2.51 5.06 12.56
CA ALA A 15 -2.87 6.37 12.02
C ALA A 15 -4.38 6.46 11.74
N LEU A 16 -5.01 5.42 11.19
CA LEU A 16 -6.46 5.39 10.98
C LEU A 16 -7.26 5.44 12.28
N VAL A 17 -6.78 4.81 13.36
CA VAL A 17 -7.41 4.92 14.69
C VAL A 17 -7.46 6.37 15.15
N ALA A 18 -6.32 7.07 15.08
CA ALA A 18 -6.21 8.47 15.47
C ALA A 18 -7.07 9.40 14.59
N LEU A 19 -7.13 9.14 13.28
CA LEU A 19 -7.83 9.99 12.33
C LEU A 19 -9.35 9.75 12.30
N ALA A 20 -9.80 8.49 12.39
CA ALA A 20 -11.21 8.13 12.25
C ALA A 20 -11.99 8.19 13.57
N GLN A 21 -11.32 8.36 14.72
CA GLN A 21 -11.93 8.31 16.05
C GLN A 21 -12.74 7.01 16.27
N GLN A 22 -12.27 5.90 15.69
CA GLN A 22 -12.83 4.56 15.84
C GLN A 22 -11.94 3.74 16.78
N SER A 23 -12.52 2.74 17.44
CA SER A 23 -11.74 1.87 18.33
C SER A 23 -10.64 1.11 17.58
N GLU A 24 -9.50 0.90 18.23
CA GLU A 24 -8.38 0.14 17.68
C GLU A 24 -8.79 -1.27 17.25
N GLN A 25 -9.62 -1.94 18.06
CA GLN A 25 -10.15 -3.26 17.75
C GLN A 25 -10.92 -3.26 16.43
N ARG A 26 -11.78 -2.26 16.19
CA ARG A 26 -12.56 -2.15 14.96
C ARG A 26 -11.67 -1.91 13.75
N VAL A 27 -10.71 -0.99 13.86
CA VAL A 27 -9.78 -0.69 12.77
C VAL A 27 -8.95 -1.94 12.43
N ARG A 28 -8.40 -2.63 13.42
CA ARG A 28 -7.64 -3.87 13.20
C ARG A 28 -8.47 -4.96 12.51
N ALA A 29 -9.70 -5.18 12.94
CA ALA A 29 -10.60 -6.15 12.31
C ALA A 29 -10.86 -5.82 10.83
N LEU A 30 -11.11 -4.54 10.51
CA LEU A 30 -11.30 -4.09 9.13
C LEU A 30 -10.03 -4.24 8.29
N MET A 31 -8.87 -3.89 8.84
CA MET A 31 -7.59 -4.00 8.14
C MET A 31 -7.24 -5.46 7.83
N ALA A 32 -7.49 -6.38 8.77
CA ALA A 32 -7.18 -7.80 8.65
C ALA A 32 -8.06 -8.54 7.63
N GLY A 33 -9.34 -8.20 7.50
CA GLY A 33 -10.25 -8.96 6.63
C GLY A 33 -11.55 -8.25 6.23
N GLY A 34 -11.67 -6.94 6.49
CA GLY A 34 -12.87 -6.19 6.14
C GLY A 34 -13.12 -6.09 4.64
N HIS A 35 -14.41 -6.08 4.28
CA HIS A 35 -14.89 -5.85 2.92
C HIS A 35 -14.53 -4.42 2.45
N ASP A 36 -14.37 -4.25 1.13
CA ASP A 36 -13.96 -2.99 0.52
C ASP A 36 -14.85 -1.80 0.92
N VAL A 37 -16.18 -1.99 0.98
CA VAL A 37 -17.13 -0.93 1.37
C VAL A 37 -16.86 -0.42 2.78
N ALA A 38 -16.60 -1.32 3.73
CA ALA A 38 -16.33 -0.94 5.11
C ALA A 38 -14.96 -0.24 5.26
N LEU A 39 -13.97 -0.65 4.48
CA LEU A 39 -12.66 -0.01 4.42
C LEU A 39 -12.74 1.39 3.79
N GLN A 40 -13.49 1.57 2.70
CA GLN A 40 -13.72 2.88 2.10
C GLN A 40 -14.45 3.83 3.05
N ALA A 41 -15.44 3.32 3.80
CA ALA A 41 -16.11 4.09 4.84
C ALA A 41 -15.13 4.50 5.95
N LEU A 42 -14.25 3.60 6.39
CA LEU A 42 -13.18 3.92 7.34
C LEU A 42 -12.24 5.00 6.80
N PHE A 43 -11.76 4.86 5.55
CA PHE A 43 -10.88 5.86 4.93
C PHE A 43 -11.54 7.22 4.81
N ARG A 44 -12.84 7.26 4.50
CA ARG A 44 -13.63 8.49 4.48
C ARG A 44 -13.75 9.10 5.87
N SER A 45 -14.04 8.29 6.90
CA SER A 45 -14.10 8.79 8.29
C SER A 45 -12.75 9.30 8.80
N ALA A 46 -11.64 8.77 8.28
CA ALA A 46 -10.28 9.23 8.55
C ALA A 46 -9.89 10.48 7.73
N GLY A 47 -10.81 11.07 6.96
CA GLY A 47 -10.55 12.26 6.14
C GLY A 47 -9.67 12.00 4.90
N LEU A 48 -9.47 10.75 4.50
CA LEU A 48 -8.67 10.45 3.30
C LEU A 48 -9.47 10.78 2.03
N ALA A 49 -8.84 11.49 1.10
CA ALA A 49 -9.43 11.84 -0.18
C ALA A 49 -9.85 10.59 -0.98
N ALA A 50 -11.06 10.60 -1.55
CA ALA A 50 -11.65 9.46 -2.25
C ALA A 50 -10.76 8.89 -3.36
N ALA A 51 -10.04 9.77 -4.08
CA ALA A 51 -9.10 9.38 -5.13
C ALA A 51 -7.97 8.44 -4.64
N THR A 52 -7.68 8.41 -3.34
CA THR A 52 -6.65 7.54 -2.76
C THR A 52 -7.16 6.16 -2.35
N HIS A 53 -8.47 5.97 -2.24
CA HIS A 53 -9.04 4.76 -1.62
C HIS A 53 -8.70 3.51 -2.42
N GLY A 54 -8.83 3.56 -3.75
CA GLY A 54 -8.58 2.41 -4.64
C GLY A 54 -7.16 1.87 -4.48
N ILE A 55 -6.14 2.73 -4.54
CA ILE A 55 -4.75 2.30 -4.40
C ILE A 55 -4.40 1.81 -2.99
N ILE A 56 -5.04 2.36 -1.94
CA ILE A 56 -4.85 1.89 -0.57
C ILE A 56 -5.45 0.50 -0.41
N LEU A 57 -6.66 0.28 -0.93
CA LEU A 57 -7.29 -1.06 -0.95
C LEU A 57 -6.45 -2.06 -1.73
N ARG A 58 -5.94 -1.67 -2.90
CA ARG A 58 -5.08 -2.51 -3.73
C ARG A 58 -3.85 -2.96 -2.96
N ALA A 59 -3.13 -2.03 -2.33
CA ALA A 59 -1.95 -2.34 -1.54
C ALA A 59 -2.28 -3.24 -0.35
N LEU A 60 -3.34 -2.91 0.40
CA LEU A 60 -3.75 -3.67 1.57
C LEU A 60 -4.12 -5.11 1.23
N LYS A 61 -4.84 -5.36 0.13
CA LYS A 61 -5.15 -6.71 -0.35
C LYS A 61 -3.89 -7.53 -0.60
N VAL A 62 -2.91 -6.94 -1.29
CA VAL A 62 -1.63 -7.59 -1.58
C VAL A 62 -0.89 -7.92 -0.27
N TRP A 63 -0.83 -6.99 0.67
CA TRP A 63 -0.17 -7.24 1.95
C TRP A 63 -0.88 -8.28 2.82
N ARG A 64 -2.21 -8.36 2.76
CA ARG A 64 -2.96 -9.45 3.41
C ARG A 64 -2.61 -10.80 2.79
N GLU A 65 -2.47 -10.89 1.48
CA GLU A 65 -2.05 -12.14 0.84
C GLU A 65 -0.62 -12.53 1.26
N VAL A 66 0.30 -11.56 1.35
CA VAL A 66 1.66 -11.78 1.84
C VAL A 66 1.68 -12.25 3.29
N ALA A 67 0.95 -11.56 4.18
CA ALA A 67 0.88 -11.92 5.60
C ALA A 67 0.27 -13.31 5.83
N ASN A 68 -0.64 -13.74 4.94
CA ASN A 68 -1.24 -15.06 4.98
C ASN A 68 -0.43 -16.13 4.21
N GLY A 69 0.78 -15.83 3.73
CA GLY A 69 1.63 -16.76 2.99
C GLY A 69 1.10 -17.15 1.60
N LYS A 70 0.10 -16.43 1.08
CA LYS A 70 -0.54 -16.72 -0.23
C LYS A 70 0.20 -16.07 -1.40
N ARG A 71 1.06 -15.09 -1.14
CA ARG A 71 1.82 -14.36 -2.15
C ARG A 71 3.20 -13.99 -1.60
N ILE A 72 4.23 -14.10 -2.44
CA ILE A 72 5.52 -13.46 -2.18
C ILE A 72 5.53 -12.15 -2.98
N ALA A 73 5.53 -11.02 -2.28
CA ALA A 73 5.59 -9.70 -2.91
C ALA A 73 6.33 -8.71 -2.00
N GLY A 74 7.01 -7.77 -2.64
CA GLY A 74 7.68 -6.64 -1.98
C GLY A 74 7.15 -5.31 -2.49
N VAL A 75 7.77 -4.23 -2.02
CA VAL A 75 7.39 -2.84 -2.32
C VAL A 75 7.32 -2.58 -3.83
N GLN A 76 8.23 -3.15 -4.61
CA GLN A 76 8.24 -2.99 -6.07
C GLN A 76 6.96 -3.52 -6.72
N GLU A 77 6.54 -4.74 -6.37
CA GLU A 77 5.32 -5.35 -6.91
C GLU A 77 4.07 -4.64 -6.42
N VAL A 78 4.03 -4.28 -5.13
CA VAL A 78 2.88 -3.57 -4.56
C VAL A 78 2.71 -2.19 -5.20
N SER A 79 3.78 -1.40 -5.30
CA SER A 79 3.74 -0.07 -5.92
C SER A 79 3.37 -0.14 -7.41
N TRP A 80 3.79 -1.20 -8.12
CA TRP A 80 3.37 -1.46 -9.49
C TRP A 80 1.87 -1.73 -9.61
N LEU A 81 1.31 -2.57 -8.75
CA LEU A 81 -0.13 -2.86 -8.72
C LEU A 81 -0.95 -1.63 -8.30
N MET A 82 -0.45 -0.81 -7.38
CA MET A 82 -1.04 0.49 -7.07
C MET A 82 -1.05 1.41 -8.29
N LEU A 83 0.03 1.45 -9.06
CA LEU A 83 0.10 2.28 -10.27
C LEU A 83 -0.88 1.78 -11.35
N LYS A 84 -0.99 0.45 -11.53
CA LYS A 84 -1.98 -0.15 -12.43
C LYS A 84 -3.41 0.25 -12.07
N GLU A 85 -3.74 0.32 -10.79
CA GLU A 85 -5.05 0.80 -10.32
C GLU A 85 -5.34 2.25 -10.72
N LEU A 86 -4.31 3.08 -10.95
CA LEU A 86 -4.43 4.46 -11.41
C LEU A 86 -4.43 4.61 -12.95
N GLY A 87 -4.40 3.51 -13.71
CA GLY A 87 -4.24 3.54 -15.17
C GLY A 87 -2.83 3.21 -15.67
N GLY A 88 -1.94 2.75 -14.78
CA GLY A 88 -0.62 2.24 -15.16
C GLY A 88 0.37 3.34 -15.54
N GLN A 89 1.22 3.06 -16.53
CA GLN A 89 2.29 3.99 -16.92
C GLN A 89 1.76 5.32 -17.45
N SER A 90 0.61 5.32 -18.11
CA SER A 90 -0.05 6.52 -18.63
C SER A 90 -0.81 7.30 -17.56
N ALA A 91 -0.83 6.86 -16.31
CA ALA A 91 -1.50 7.58 -15.23
C ALA A 91 -0.83 8.94 -14.98
N GLU A 92 -1.63 10.00 -14.92
CA GLU A 92 -1.19 11.39 -14.72
C GLU A 92 -1.62 11.94 -13.35
N GLY A 93 -1.08 13.11 -12.99
CA GLY A 93 -1.38 13.81 -11.75
C GLY A 93 -0.50 13.41 -10.56
N ASP A 94 -0.60 14.20 -9.48
CA ASP A 94 0.30 14.12 -8.33
C ASP A 94 0.31 12.75 -7.65
N LEU A 95 -0.85 12.11 -7.56
CA LEU A 95 -0.96 10.79 -6.94
C LEU A 95 -0.24 9.72 -7.76
N ALA A 96 -0.41 9.74 -9.09
CA ALA A 96 0.31 8.83 -9.98
C ALA A 96 1.82 9.12 -9.95
N GLY A 97 2.21 10.39 -9.95
CA GLY A 97 3.61 10.81 -9.80
C GLY A 97 4.24 10.29 -8.50
N LEU A 98 3.52 10.36 -7.38
CA LEU A 98 3.96 9.81 -6.10
C LEU A 98 4.11 8.27 -6.13
N VAL A 99 3.17 7.55 -6.74
CA VAL A 99 3.27 6.09 -6.82
C VAL A 99 4.41 5.67 -7.76
N LYS A 100 4.60 6.37 -8.88
CA LYS A 100 5.73 6.18 -9.80
C LYS A 100 7.07 6.39 -9.10
N SER A 101 7.22 7.44 -8.29
CA SER A 101 8.47 7.69 -7.56
C SER A 101 8.77 6.57 -6.56
N ILE A 102 7.78 6.12 -5.78
CA ILE A 102 7.92 4.97 -4.88
C ILE A 102 8.33 3.71 -5.65
N HIS A 103 7.72 3.45 -6.80
CA HIS A 103 8.05 2.29 -7.63
C HIS A 103 9.49 2.33 -8.15
N LEU A 104 9.95 3.49 -8.64
CA LEU A 104 11.31 3.68 -9.11
C LEU A 104 12.34 3.57 -7.98
N GLU A 105 12.03 4.08 -6.79
CA GLU A 105 12.85 3.90 -5.58
C GLU A 105 13.02 2.40 -5.26
N ALA A 106 11.91 1.64 -5.28
CA ALA A 106 11.93 0.20 -5.01
C ALA A 106 12.72 -0.59 -6.07
N LEU A 107 12.57 -0.26 -7.36
CA LEU A 107 13.35 -0.84 -8.45
C LEU A 107 14.86 -0.63 -8.24
N ARG A 108 15.26 0.60 -7.92
CA ARG A 108 16.67 0.93 -7.68
C ARG A 108 17.23 0.22 -6.46
N TYR A 109 16.45 0.12 -5.39
CA TYR A 109 16.84 -0.60 -4.18
C TYR A 109 17.09 -2.08 -4.47
N ASN A 110 16.17 -2.74 -5.15
CA ASN A 110 16.30 -4.15 -5.52
C ASN A 110 17.49 -4.38 -6.46
N ALA A 111 17.67 -3.53 -7.48
CA ALA A 111 18.79 -3.62 -8.40
C ALA A 111 20.15 -3.53 -7.69
N ARG A 112 20.29 -2.63 -6.70
CA ARG A 112 21.50 -2.55 -5.87
C ARG A 112 21.70 -3.82 -5.04
N GLY A 113 20.63 -4.36 -4.46
CA GLY A 113 20.68 -5.62 -3.73
C GLY A 113 21.18 -6.78 -4.60
N HIS A 114 20.66 -6.90 -5.82
CA HIS A 114 21.12 -7.90 -6.80
C HIS A 114 22.59 -7.70 -7.19
N ALA A 115 23.01 -6.47 -7.47
CA ALA A 115 24.39 -6.18 -7.82
C ALA A 115 25.37 -6.55 -6.69
N LEU A 116 25.01 -6.28 -5.44
CA LEU A 116 25.80 -6.68 -4.27
C LEU A 116 25.86 -8.20 -4.09
N ALA A 117 24.74 -8.90 -4.31
CA ALA A 117 24.71 -10.36 -4.25
C ALA A 117 25.59 -11.01 -5.32
N ILE A 118 25.64 -10.44 -6.53
CA ILE A 118 26.54 -10.89 -7.60
C ILE A 118 28.00 -10.63 -7.23
N ALA A 119 28.33 -9.47 -6.65
CA ALA A 119 29.70 -9.13 -6.25
C ALA A 119 30.23 -9.96 -5.07
N ALA A 120 29.34 -10.56 -4.27
CA ALA A 120 29.67 -11.40 -3.13
C ALA A 120 29.71 -12.91 -3.44
N ALA A 121 29.35 -13.32 -4.66
CA ALA A 121 29.37 -14.70 -5.14
C ALA A 121 30.70 -15.03 -5.82
#